data_AF-Q08T58-F1
#
_entry.id   AF-Q08T58-F1
#
_cell.length_a   1.000
_cell.length_b   1.000
_cell.length_c   1.000
_cell.angle_alpha   90.00
_cell.angle_beta   90.00
_cell.angle_gamma   90.00
#
_symmetry.space_group_name_H-M   'P 1'
#
loop_
_entity.id
_entity.type
_entity.pdbx_description
1 polymer ?
#
loop_
_entity_poly.entity_id
_entity_poly.type
_entity_poly.pdbx_seq_one_letter_code
_entity_poly.pdbx_strand_id
1 'polypeptide(L)'
;MAGAPQACPGVARKGTPTCGLVADLPPDALSGLGSRPLVLGTTAWRDEEGLYTGPLVVLTNRRTASAAEQAAALLKDGAGARLLGERTLGSGCGYTNGGLPVVLKHSKLRVNMPDCIRYRQDGTNEQRGLQPDIPVAWGALEGPEVRARQWMEALRASLEAP
;
A
#
# COMPACT_ATOMS: atom_id res chain seq x y z
N MET A 1 -1.29 23.55 -20.58
CA MET A 1 -0.40 23.33 -19.41
C MET A 1 -0.97 22.12 -18.70
N ALA A 2 -0.32 20.97 -18.83
CA ALA A 2 -0.79 19.72 -18.25
C ALA A 2 -0.68 19.80 -16.72
N GLY A 3 -1.80 19.66 -16.02
CA GLY A 3 -1.81 19.62 -14.56
C GLY A 3 -0.95 18.46 -14.07
N ALA A 4 -0.20 18.68 -12.99
CA ALA A 4 0.52 17.62 -12.30
C ALA A 4 -0.43 16.44 -12.01
N PRO A 5 0.04 15.18 -12.13
CA PRO A 5 -0.76 14.04 -11.73
C PRO A 5 -1.18 14.23 -10.27
N GLN A 6 -2.48 14.26 -10.03
CA GLN A 6 -3.06 14.49 -8.71
C GLN A 6 -2.73 13.29 -7.82
N ALA A 7 -1.73 13.44 -6.94
CA ALA A 7 -1.26 12.35 -6.10
C ALA A 7 -1.52 12.60 -4.61
N CYS A 8 -2.78 12.44 -4.18
CA CYS A 8 -3.19 11.65 -3.01
C CYS A 8 -4.72 11.66 -2.84
N PRO A 9 -5.43 10.52 -2.82
CA PRO A 9 -6.86 10.52 -2.51
C PRO A 9 -7.12 10.41 -1.00
N GLY A 10 -6.31 9.64 -0.26
CA GLY A 10 -6.31 9.57 1.21
C GLY A 10 -7.66 9.42 1.95
N VAL A 11 -8.76 8.98 1.35
CA VAL A 11 -10.06 9.18 2.02
C VAL A 11 -10.35 8.14 3.09
N ALA A 12 -10.36 8.59 4.34
CA ALA A 12 -11.08 7.97 5.44
C ALA A 12 -12.51 8.54 5.55
N ARG A 13 -13.50 7.70 5.85
CA ARG A 13 -14.80 8.15 6.39
C ARG A 13 -15.06 7.53 7.77
N LYS A 14 -14.01 7.56 8.61
CA LYS A 14 -13.92 7.43 10.09
C LYS A 14 -12.48 6.96 10.43
N GLY A 15 -11.56 7.89 10.72
CA GLY A 15 -10.16 7.61 11.05
C GLY A 15 -9.16 8.54 10.34
N THR A 16 -7.90 8.58 10.80
CA THR A 16 -6.83 9.40 10.20
C THR A 16 -6.22 8.70 8.98
N PRO A 17 -6.03 9.37 7.84
CA PRO A 17 -5.45 8.75 6.65
C PRO A 17 -3.98 8.38 6.79
N THR A 18 -3.53 7.38 6.04
CA THR A 18 -2.12 6.96 5.92
C THR A 18 -1.20 8.09 5.46
N CYS A 19 -1.71 8.98 4.62
CA CYS A 19 -0.98 10.13 4.08
C CYS A 19 -1.15 11.39 4.94
N GLY A 20 -1.92 11.35 6.03
CA GLY A 20 -2.24 12.51 6.87
C GLY A 20 -3.63 13.11 6.61
N LEU A 21 -4.00 14.12 7.38
CA LEU A 21 -5.32 14.77 7.38
C LEU A 21 -5.65 15.50 6.07
N VAL A 22 -4.63 15.94 5.33
CA VAL A 22 -4.78 16.67 4.07
C VAL A 22 -3.98 15.96 2.99
N ALA A 23 -4.63 15.68 1.87
CA ALA A 23 -4.06 14.83 0.83
C ALA A 23 -3.06 15.60 -0.07
N ASP A 24 -3.33 16.88 -0.34
CA ASP A 24 -2.64 17.67 -1.37
C ASP A 24 -2.15 19.02 -0.81
N LEU A 25 -1.11 19.03 0.03
CA LEU A 25 -0.43 20.26 0.44
C LEU A 25 0.91 20.41 -0.27
N PRO A 26 1.29 21.63 -0.69
CA PRO A 26 2.64 21.90 -1.17
C PRO A 26 3.69 21.46 -0.13
N PRO A 27 4.87 20.94 -0.56
CA PRO A 27 5.90 20.44 0.36
C PRO A 27 6.34 21.44 1.43
N ASP A 28 6.26 22.74 1.13
CA ASP A 28 6.62 23.84 2.01
C ASP A 28 5.44 24.42 2.80
N ALA A 29 4.19 24.02 2.53
CA ALA A 29 2.99 24.59 3.14
C ALA A 29 2.91 24.38 4.67
N LEU A 30 3.64 23.40 5.20
CA LEU A 30 3.74 23.11 6.63
C LEU A 30 5.12 23.45 7.22
N SER A 31 5.91 24.25 6.50
CA SER A 31 7.24 24.67 6.95
C SER A 31 7.17 25.39 8.30
N GLY A 32 8.07 25.05 9.21
CA GLY A 32 8.12 25.63 10.56
C GLY A 32 7.14 25.01 11.57
N LEU A 33 6.22 24.15 11.15
CA LEU A 33 5.33 23.43 12.06
C LEU A 33 5.97 22.11 12.50
N GLY A 34 6.23 21.95 13.81
CA GLY A 34 6.69 20.68 14.38
C GLY A 34 5.68 19.53 14.24
N SER A 35 4.40 19.86 14.05
CA SER A 35 3.30 18.90 13.85
C SER A 35 3.11 18.45 12.40
N ARG A 36 3.93 18.92 11.45
CA ARG A 36 3.78 18.61 10.02
C ARG A 36 3.59 17.11 9.69
N PRO A 37 4.27 16.13 10.33
CA PRO A 37 4.10 14.72 9.99
C PRO A 37 2.77 14.14 10.44
N LEU A 38 2.08 14.80 11.39
CA LEU A 38 0.73 14.41 11.82
C LEU A 38 -0.34 14.90 10.84
N VAL A 39 -0.05 15.98 10.11
CA VAL A 39 -0.97 16.61 9.15
C VAL A 39 -0.78 16.03 7.75
N LEU A 40 0.47 15.81 7.34
CA LEU A 40 0.85 15.19 6.07
C LEU A 40 2.00 14.20 6.35
N GLY A 41 1.67 12.91 6.39
CA GLY A 41 2.58 11.85 6.83
C GLY A 41 3.86 11.74 6.00
N THR A 42 3.82 12.12 4.73
CA THR A 42 4.98 12.11 3.83
C THR A 42 6.04 13.13 4.25
N THR A 43 5.68 14.22 4.94
CA THR A 43 6.64 15.23 5.45
C THR A 43 7.56 14.72 6.56
N ALA A 44 7.34 13.51 7.07
CA ALA A 44 8.29 12.81 7.92
C ALA A 44 9.60 12.48 7.17
N TRP A 45 9.56 12.44 5.84
CA TRP A 45 10.63 12.00 4.97
C TRP A 45 11.03 13.14 4.02
N ARG A 46 12.26 13.07 3.49
CA ARG A 46 12.64 13.90 2.34
C ARG A 46 12.24 13.17 1.08
N ASP A 47 11.36 13.77 0.30
CA ASP A 47 10.93 13.29 -1.00
C ASP A 47 11.51 14.17 -2.12
N GLU A 48 11.69 13.56 -3.28
CA GLU A 48 12.05 14.22 -4.52
C GLU A 48 11.05 13.77 -5.57
N GLU A 49 10.28 14.72 -6.11
CA GLU A 49 9.29 14.42 -7.13
C GLU A 49 9.95 14.10 -8.48
N GLY A 50 9.29 13.25 -9.27
CA GLY A 50 9.70 13.00 -10.65
C GLY A 50 10.90 12.07 -10.83
N LEU A 51 11.38 11.39 -9.77
CA LEU A 51 12.47 10.40 -9.87
C LEU A 51 12.20 9.28 -10.88
N TYR A 52 10.93 8.93 -11.08
CA TYR A 52 10.50 7.96 -12.08
C TYR A 52 9.12 8.35 -12.62
N THR A 53 9.01 8.45 -13.94
CA THR A 53 7.78 8.83 -14.65
C THR A 53 7.35 7.78 -15.68
N GLY A 54 8.09 6.67 -15.78
CA GLY A 54 7.78 5.58 -16.69
C GLY A 54 6.66 4.66 -16.17
N PRO A 55 6.23 3.69 -17.00
CA PRO A 55 5.29 2.66 -16.58
C PRO A 55 5.87 1.77 -15.46
N LEU A 56 5.18 1.69 -14.32
CA LEU A 56 5.61 0.87 -13.19
C LEU A 56 4.73 -0.39 -13.05
N VAL A 57 5.36 -1.55 -12.94
CA VAL A 57 4.70 -2.81 -12.55
C VAL A 57 5.26 -3.27 -11.21
N VAL A 58 4.37 -3.55 -10.25
CA VAL A 58 4.74 -4.05 -8.93
C VAL A 58 4.33 -5.51 -8.82
N LEU A 59 5.30 -6.29 -8.38
CA LEU A 59 5.25 -7.73 -8.29
C LEU A 59 4.74 -8.17 -6.92
N THR A 60 3.66 -8.95 -6.88
CA THR A 60 2.98 -9.32 -5.63
C THR A 60 2.56 -10.79 -5.59
N ASN A 61 2.52 -11.37 -4.40
CA ASN A 61 1.98 -12.71 -4.20
C ASN A 61 1.25 -12.83 -2.86
N ARG A 62 0.69 -14.01 -2.57
CA ARG A 62 -0.03 -14.29 -1.32
C ARG A 62 0.77 -14.10 -0.03
N ARG A 63 2.09 -13.91 -0.11
CA ARG A 63 3.00 -13.64 1.02
C ARG A 63 3.43 -12.17 1.10
N THR A 64 3.08 -11.34 0.12
CA THR A 64 3.20 -9.90 0.24
C THR A 64 2.26 -9.43 1.35
N ALA A 65 2.80 -8.82 2.41
CA ALA A 65 2.06 -8.50 3.62
C ALA A 65 2.56 -7.20 4.27
N SER A 66 1.73 -6.56 5.09
CA SER A 66 2.12 -5.46 5.99
C SER A 66 2.70 -4.27 5.20
N ALA A 67 3.89 -3.77 5.56
CA ALA A 67 4.53 -2.64 4.87
C ALA A 67 4.69 -2.84 3.35
N ALA A 68 4.85 -4.09 2.89
CA ALA A 68 4.91 -4.37 1.46
C ALA A 68 3.57 -4.13 0.75
N GLU A 69 2.44 -4.41 1.43
CA GLU A 69 1.11 -4.06 0.91
C GLU A 69 0.91 -2.55 0.91
N GLN A 70 1.39 -1.85 1.94
CA GLN A 70 1.34 -0.39 1.97
C GLN A 70 2.06 0.23 0.77
N ALA A 71 3.29 -0.21 0.50
CA ALA A 71 4.07 0.28 -0.62
C ALA A 71 3.37 0.00 -1.96
N ALA A 72 2.87 -1.22 -2.16
CA ALA A 72 2.13 -1.58 -3.38
C ALA A 72 0.83 -0.79 -3.54
N ALA A 73 0.09 -0.54 -2.46
CA ALA A 73 -1.14 0.26 -2.48
C ALA A 73 -0.85 1.72 -2.85
N LEU A 74 0.17 2.33 -2.23
CA LEU A 74 0.58 3.71 -2.51
C LEU A 74 1.04 3.88 -3.97
N LEU A 75 1.82 2.94 -4.49
CA LEU A 75 2.27 2.97 -5.89
C LEU A 75 1.10 2.76 -6.87
N LYS A 76 0.16 1.87 -6.55
CA LYS A 76 -1.02 1.63 -7.37
C LYS A 76 -1.96 2.85 -7.41
N ASP A 77 -2.34 3.36 -6.24
CA ASP A 77 -3.34 4.41 -6.10
C ASP A 77 -2.77 5.81 -6.39
N GLY A 78 -1.50 6.05 -6.08
CA GLY A 78 -0.85 7.35 -6.26
C GLY A 78 -0.09 7.50 -7.57
N ALA A 79 0.62 6.46 -8.01
CA ALA A 79 1.48 6.51 -9.21
C ALA A 79 0.91 5.75 -10.42
N GLY A 80 -0.29 5.17 -10.30
CA GLY A 80 -0.92 4.40 -11.38
C GLY A 80 -0.19 3.09 -11.70
N ALA A 81 0.61 2.56 -10.78
CA ALA A 81 1.32 1.31 -10.99
C ALA A 81 0.35 0.13 -11.16
N ARG A 82 0.73 -0.83 -12.01
CA ARG A 82 -0.03 -2.08 -12.21
C ARG A 82 0.51 -3.18 -11.31
N LEU A 83 -0.37 -3.93 -10.66
CA LEU A 83 0.01 -5.07 -9.85
C LEU A 83 -0.04 -6.35 -10.69
N LEU A 84 1.06 -7.12 -10.66
CA LEU A 84 1.17 -8.41 -11.34
C LEU A 84 1.43 -9.52 -10.32
N GLY A 85 0.72 -10.65 -10.46
CA GLY A 85 0.90 -11.84 -9.62
C GLY A 85 -0.38 -12.32 -8.93
N GLU A 86 -0.30 -12.64 -7.63
CA GLU A 86 -1.44 -13.11 -6.84
C GLU A 86 -1.98 -12.00 -5.91
N ARG A 87 -3.21 -12.17 -5.41
CA ARG A 87 -3.73 -11.33 -4.33
C ARG A 87 -2.79 -11.38 -3.12
N THR A 88 -2.53 -10.23 -2.51
CA THR A 88 -1.68 -10.12 -1.31
C THR A 88 -2.39 -10.67 -0.06
N LEU A 89 -1.66 -10.77 1.07
CA LEU A 89 -2.14 -11.47 2.26
C LEU A 89 -3.37 -10.82 2.92
N GLY A 90 -3.49 -9.49 2.90
CA GLY A 90 -4.50 -8.76 3.66
C GLY A 90 -4.09 -8.44 5.09
N SER A 91 -2.84 -8.03 5.29
CA SER A 91 -2.28 -7.61 6.59
C SER A 91 -2.12 -6.09 6.67
N GLY A 92 -3.03 -5.36 6.03
CA GLY A 92 -3.02 -3.90 5.97
C GLY A 92 -3.19 -3.24 7.34
N CYS A 93 -2.18 -2.44 7.70
CA CYS A 93 -2.01 -1.74 8.99
C CYS A 93 -1.81 -2.67 10.20
N GLY A 94 -2.85 -3.43 10.58
CA GLY A 94 -2.83 -4.37 11.70
C GLY A 94 -2.62 -3.69 13.05
N TYR A 95 -1.39 -3.29 13.35
CA TYR A 95 -0.94 -2.82 14.66
C TYR A 95 -0.23 -1.48 14.55
N THR A 96 -0.68 -0.50 15.30
CA THR A 96 0.05 0.74 15.56
C THR A 96 0.79 0.59 16.88
N ASN A 97 2.11 0.80 16.91
CA ASN A 97 2.93 0.75 18.13
C ASN A 97 2.71 -0.50 19.01
N GLY A 98 2.47 -1.67 18.39
CA GLY A 98 2.23 -2.94 19.09
C GLY A 98 0.76 -3.28 19.37
N GLY A 99 -0.18 -2.42 18.96
CA GLY A 99 -1.62 -2.61 19.05
C GLY A 99 -2.19 -2.40 20.45
N LEU A 100 -3.40 -2.93 20.67
CA LEU A 100 -4.13 -2.80 21.93
C LEU A 100 -3.87 -4.02 22.84
N PRO A 101 -3.11 -3.87 23.94
CA PRO A 101 -2.90 -4.96 24.85
C PRO A 101 -4.13 -5.19 25.73
N VAL A 102 -4.66 -6.42 25.72
CA VAL A 102 -5.74 -6.87 26.60
C VAL A 102 -5.23 -8.01 27.46
N VAL A 103 -5.36 -7.88 28.78
CA VAL A 103 -5.06 -8.96 29.72
C VAL A 103 -6.35 -9.70 30.07
N LEU A 104 -6.40 -10.98 29.72
CA LEU A 104 -7.59 -11.81 29.97
C LEU A 104 -7.78 -12.04 31.47
N LYS A 105 -8.99 -11.76 31.98
CA LYS A 105 -9.29 -11.73 33.43
C LYS A 105 -8.90 -13.01 34.17
N HIS A 106 -9.15 -14.17 33.57
CA HIS A 106 -9.01 -15.48 34.21
C HIS A 106 -7.67 -16.17 33.92
N SER A 107 -7.19 -16.14 32.67
CA SER A 107 -5.93 -16.80 32.29
C SER A 107 -4.69 -15.92 32.47
N LYS A 108 -4.86 -14.61 32.62
CA LYS A 108 -3.78 -13.60 32.66
C LYS A 108 -2.94 -13.51 31.38
N LEU A 109 -3.34 -14.20 30.31
CA LEU A 109 -2.69 -14.06 29.01
C LEU A 109 -2.84 -12.63 28.50
N ARG A 110 -1.75 -12.10 27.93
CA ARG A 110 -1.74 -10.84 27.20
C ARG A 110 -1.99 -11.12 25.73
N VAL A 111 -3.06 -10.55 25.20
CA VAL A 111 -3.41 -10.57 23.77
C VAL A 111 -3.17 -9.17 23.24
N ASN A 112 -2.33 -9.03 22.22
CA ASN A 112 -2.23 -7.78 21.48
C ASN A 112 -3.23 -7.85 20.34
N MET A 113 -4.23 -6.96 20.36
CA MET A 113 -5.25 -6.89 19.32
C MET A 113 -4.85 -5.85 18.26
N PRO A 114 -5.16 -6.09 16.98
CA PRO A 114 -5.00 -5.07 15.96
C PRO A 114 -5.89 -3.86 16.27
N ASP A 115 -5.37 -2.67 16.03
CA ASP A 115 -5.99 -1.40 16.39
C ASP A 115 -6.06 -0.42 15.22
N CYS A 116 -5.67 -0.88 14.03
CA CYS A 116 -5.62 -0.06 12.85
C CYS A 116 -6.21 -0.77 11.63
N ILE A 117 -6.90 0.03 10.83
CA ILE A 117 -7.31 -0.30 9.48
C ILE A 117 -6.96 0.87 8.56
N ARG A 118 -6.37 0.57 7.40
CA ARG A 118 -6.13 1.56 6.33
C ARG A 118 -7.13 1.33 5.21
N TYR A 119 -7.65 2.43 4.68
CA TYR A 119 -8.60 2.43 3.57
C TYR A 119 -7.90 2.94 2.30
N ARG A 120 -8.31 2.37 1.17
CA ARG A 120 -7.83 2.70 -0.17
C ARG A 120 -8.68 3.78 -0.82
N GLN A 121 -8.20 4.28 -1.96
CA GLN A 121 -8.90 5.29 -2.76
C GLN A 121 -10.34 4.89 -3.11
N ASP A 122 -10.56 3.61 -3.40
CA ASP A 122 -11.85 3.05 -3.76
C ASP A 122 -12.77 2.76 -2.55
N GLY A 123 -12.34 3.13 -1.34
CA GLY A 123 -13.06 2.89 -0.08
C GLY A 123 -12.94 1.46 0.45
N THR A 124 -12.25 0.55 -0.24
CA THR A 124 -11.94 -0.77 0.30
C THR A 124 -10.91 -0.68 1.43
N ASN A 125 -10.87 -1.68 2.30
CA ASN A 125 -9.87 -1.72 3.37
C ASN A 125 -8.72 -2.66 3.01
N GLU A 126 -7.52 -2.34 3.46
CA GLU A 126 -6.30 -3.09 3.13
C GLU A 126 -6.19 -4.45 3.83
N GLN A 127 -7.09 -4.79 4.76
CA GLN A 127 -7.19 -6.16 5.29
C GLN A 127 -7.82 -7.15 4.28
N ARG A 128 -8.38 -6.66 3.17
CA ARG A 128 -8.85 -7.53 2.06
C ARG A 128 -7.73 -8.04 1.17
N GLY A 129 -6.53 -7.48 1.31
CA GLY A 129 -5.43 -7.66 0.36
C GLY A 129 -5.66 -6.87 -0.93
N LEU A 130 -4.59 -6.69 -1.68
CA LEU A 130 -4.59 -6.01 -2.97
C LEU A 130 -4.84 -7.04 -4.06
N GLN A 131 -5.84 -6.78 -4.90
CA GLN A 131 -6.10 -7.57 -6.09
C GLN A 131 -5.10 -7.18 -7.20
N PRO A 132 -4.42 -8.15 -7.85
CA PRO A 132 -3.59 -7.88 -9.01
C PRO A 132 -4.43 -7.41 -10.21
N ASP A 133 -3.88 -6.47 -10.99
CA ASP A 133 -4.43 -6.07 -12.29
C ASP A 133 -4.14 -7.11 -13.36
N ILE A 134 -2.98 -7.76 -13.25
CA ILE A 134 -2.53 -8.84 -14.14
C ILE A 134 -2.40 -10.10 -13.28
N PRO A 135 -3.47 -10.91 -13.17
CA PRO A 135 -3.44 -12.10 -12.34
C PRO A 135 -2.52 -13.16 -12.96
N VAL A 136 -1.63 -13.70 -12.15
CA VAL A 136 -0.86 -14.91 -12.46
C VAL A 136 -1.18 -15.91 -11.36
N ALA A 137 -1.83 -17.01 -11.73
CA ALA A 137 -2.17 -18.09 -10.80
C ALA A 137 -0.99 -19.05 -10.66
N TRP A 138 -0.64 -19.40 -9.43
CA TRP A 138 0.52 -20.25 -9.15
C TRP A 138 0.04 -21.59 -8.61
N GLY A 139 0.52 -22.68 -9.18
CA GLY A 139 0.34 -24.00 -8.59
C GLY A 139 1.07 -24.10 -7.25
N ALA A 140 0.42 -24.67 -6.23
CA ALA A 140 1.01 -24.83 -4.90
C ALA A 140 2.35 -25.61 -4.92
N LEU A 141 2.50 -26.51 -5.89
CA LEU A 141 3.66 -27.39 -6.07
C LEU A 141 4.65 -26.89 -7.14
N GLU A 142 4.39 -25.76 -7.80
CA GLU A 142 5.29 -25.22 -8.81
C GLU A 142 6.57 -24.67 -8.18
N GLY A 143 7.72 -25.02 -8.77
CA GLY A 143 9.02 -24.51 -8.35
C GLY A 143 9.25 -23.04 -8.72
N PRO A 144 10.26 -22.38 -8.12
CA PRO A 144 10.58 -20.98 -8.36
C PRO A 144 10.80 -20.62 -9.84
N GLU A 145 11.44 -21.51 -10.62
CA GLU A 145 11.74 -21.27 -12.03
C GLU A 145 10.48 -21.19 -12.90
N VAL A 146 9.52 -22.08 -12.65
CA VAL A 146 8.23 -22.08 -13.38
C VAL A 146 7.48 -20.78 -13.09
N ARG A 147 7.43 -20.37 -11.83
CA ARG A 147 6.78 -19.12 -11.39
C ARG A 147 7.45 -17.89 -12.02
N ALA A 148 8.78 -17.85 -12.04
CA ALA A 148 9.54 -16.76 -12.65
C ALA A 148 9.27 -16.64 -14.16
N ARG A 149 9.19 -17.77 -14.87
CA ARG A 149 8.84 -17.79 -16.29
C ARG A 149 7.41 -17.29 -16.55
N GLN A 150 6.41 -17.82 -15.83
CA GLN A 150 5.02 -17.37 -15.95
C GLN A 150 4.90 -15.86 -15.68
N TRP A 151 5.68 -15.34 -14.72
CA TRP A 151 5.77 -13.91 -14.45
C TRP A 151 6.33 -13.10 -15.61
N MET A 152 7.45 -13.53 -16.17
CA MET A 152 8.07 -12.84 -17.30
C MET A 152 7.18 -12.87 -18.54
N GLU A 153 6.49 -13.97 -18.78
CA GLU A 153 5.51 -14.11 -19.86
C GLU A 153 4.34 -13.14 -19.68
N ALA A 154 3.74 -13.12 -18.47
CA ALA A 154 2.64 -12.20 -18.16
C ALA A 154 3.07 -10.73 -18.23
N LEU A 155 4.28 -10.41 -17.76
CA LEU A 155 4.84 -9.05 -17.85
C LEU A 155 5.00 -8.62 -19.30
N ARG A 156 5.64 -9.45 -20.15
CA ARG A 156 5.82 -9.14 -21.57
C ARG A 156 4.49 -8.92 -22.28
N ALA A 157 3.54 -9.85 -22.10
CA ALA A 157 2.20 -9.71 -22.68
C ALA A 157 1.50 -8.42 -22.23
N SER A 158 1.74 -7.97 -20.99
CA SER A 158 1.13 -6.75 -20.45
C SER A 158 1.74 -5.45 -20.98
N LEU A 159 2.97 -5.49 -21.50
CA LEU A 159 3.66 -4.37 -22.13
C LEU A 159 3.33 -4.26 -23.62
N GLU A 160 2.95 -5.37 -24.25
CA GLU A 160 2.56 -5.44 -25.67
C GLU A 160 1.06 -5.15 -25.90
N ALA A 161 0.25 -5.20 -24.84
CA ALA A 161 -1.17 -4.84 -24.90
C ALA A 161 -1.31 -3.30 -25.08
N PRO A 162 -2.10 -2.84 -26.07
CA PRO A 162 -2.27 -1.41 -26.38
C PRO A 162 -3.01 -0.64 -25.28
#